data_AF-A0A317J2V9-F1
#
_entry.id   AF-A0A317J2V9-F1
#
_cell.length_a   1.000
_cell.length_b   1.000
_cell.length_c   1.000
_cell.angle_alpha   90.00
_cell.angle_beta   90.00
_cell.angle_gamma   90.00
#
_symmetry.space_group_name_H-M   'P 1'
#
loop_
_entity.id
_entity.type
_entity.pdbx_description
1 polymer ?
#
loop_
_entity_poly.entity_id
_entity_poly.type
_entity_poly.pdbx_seq_one_letter_code
_entity_poly.pdbx_strand_id
1 'polypeptide(L)'
;MEGIDIQTIVRNTLQEFISQEQAKTEPAYKAELQEERKRREQLERRLNEVVEESKRNRKIAEEAERSSSVRAELQRLGVAKIDLAFKAVQDGIVRTEDGRLVARSESGELPVKDYLAAFVSDNPEFLPARIAGGSGMTSGLKAPMPGREGVDIERIRPGMSADEMQRVREEIVRVASQTLRGL
;
A
#
# COMPACT_ATOMS: atom_id res chain seq x y z
N MET A 1 76.54 -57.41 28.13
CA MET A 1 75.60 -56.61 28.92
C MET A 1 75.03 -55.56 27.98
N GLU A 2 73.83 -55.76 27.44
CA GLU A 2 73.13 -54.73 26.69
C GLU A 2 72.78 -53.61 27.66
N GLY A 3 73.40 -52.45 27.45
CA GLY A 3 73.12 -51.25 28.22
C GLY A 3 71.70 -50.80 27.90
N ILE A 4 70.87 -50.70 28.93
CA ILE A 4 69.52 -50.15 28.86
C ILE A 4 69.60 -48.81 28.11
N ASP A 5 68.92 -48.70 26.96
CA ASP A 5 68.93 -47.50 26.13
C ASP A 5 68.01 -46.43 26.74
N ILE A 6 68.57 -45.68 27.67
CA ILE A 6 67.90 -44.63 28.44
C ILE A 6 67.32 -43.55 27.52
N GLN A 7 67.95 -43.27 26.37
CA GLN A 7 67.43 -42.27 25.43
C GLN A 7 66.12 -42.72 24.78
N THR A 8 66.00 -44.00 24.46
CA THR A 8 64.78 -44.58 23.90
C THR A 8 63.66 -44.61 24.95
N ILE A 9 63.98 -44.91 26.22
CA ILE A 9 63.01 -44.86 27.31
C ILE A 9 62.49 -43.43 27.53
N VAL A 10 63.38 -42.44 27.60
CA VAL A 10 62.99 -41.03 27.79
C VAL A 10 62.18 -40.51 26.61
N ARG A 11 62.52 -40.91 25.37
CA ARG A 11 61.73 -40.54 24.19
C ARG A 11 60.33 -41.15 24.22
N ASN A 12 60.22 -42.43 24.60
CA ASN A 12 58.93 -43.12 24.72
C ASN A 12 58.04 -42.48 25.79
N THR A 13 58.59 -42.14 26.96
CA THR A 13 57.80 -41.50 28.04
C THR A 13 57.36 -40.09 27.68
N LEU A 14 58.20 -39.31 26.99
CA LEU A 14 57.82 -37.98 26.49
C LEU A 14 56.68 -38.08 25.48
N GLN A 15 56.74 -39.08 24.60
CA GLN A 15 55.76 -39.30 23.53
C GLN A 15 54.43 -39.81 24.09
N GLU A 16 54.45 -40.69 25.10
CA GLU A 16 53.25 -41.06 25.86
C GLU A 16 52.64 -39.87 26.60
N PHE A 17 53.46 -39.03 27.23
CA PHE A 17 52.98 -37.83 27.93
C PHE A 17 52.29 -36.84 26.98
N ILE A 18 52.91 -36.55 25.83
CA ILE A 18 52.29 -35.69 24.79
C ILE A 18 50.99 -36.31 24.28
N SER A 19 50.97 -37.62 24.03
CA SER A 19 49.78 -38.33 23.55
C SER A 19 48.65 -38.31 24.58
N GLN A 20 48.96 -38.46 25.86
CA GLN A 20 47.97 -38.37 26.95
C GLN A 20 47.42 -36.94 27.11
N GLU A 21 48.27 -35.92 27.03
CA GLU A 21 47.82 -34.52 27.11
C GLU A 21 46.95 -34.13 25.91
N GLN A 22 47.31 -34.59 24.71
CA GLN A 22 46.48 -34.44 23.51
C GLN A 22 45.15 -35.19 23.66
N ALA A 23 45.14 -36.42 24.15
CA ALA A 23 43.91 -37.19 24.36
C ALA A 23 42.94 -36.54 25.37
N LYS A 24 43.45 -35.75 26.32
CA LYS A 24 42.62 -34.97 27.26
C LYS A 24 42.05 -33.69 26.64
N THR A 25 42.79 -33.04 25.74
CA THR A 25 42.41 -31.75 25.15
C THR A 25 41.62 -31.88 23.85
N GLU A 26 41.82 -32.96 23.08
CA GLU A 26 41.12 -33.22 21.82
C GLU A 26 39.58 -33.28 21.97
N PRO A 27 38.99 -33.89 23.02
CA PRO A 27 37.54 -33.90 23.23
C PRO A 27 36.96 -32.49 23.44
N ALA A 28 37.67 -31.63 24.17
CA ALA A 28 37.25 -30.25 24.40
C ALA A 28 37.25 -29.44 23.10
N TYR A 29 38.33 -29.56 22.30
CA TYR A 29 38.41 -28.89 21.01
C TYR A 29 37.33 -29.38 20.02
N LYS A 30 37.05 -30.69 20.00
CA LYS A 30 35.96 -31.26 19.20
C LYS A 30 34.58 -30.75 19.65
N ALA A 31 34.37 -30.59 20.96
CA ALA A 31 33.14 -30.04 21.50
C ALA A 31 32.96 -28.56 21.11
N GLU A 32 34.00 -27.74 21.28
CA GLU A 32 33.99 -26.33 20.86
C GLU A 32 33.71 -26.19 19.35
N LEU A 33 34.34 -27.02 18.51
CA LEU A 33 34.11 -27.01 17.08
C LEU A 33 32.66 -27.39 16.72
N GLN A 34 32.06 -28.32 17.45
CA GLN A 34 30.66 -28.70 17.27
C GLN A 34 29.70 -27.60 17.71
N GLU A 35 29.98 -26.93 18.83
CA GLU A 35 29.20 -25.80 19.30
C GLU A 35 29.26 -24.64 18.31
N GLU A 36 30.45 -24.34 17.78
CA GLU A 36 30.62 -23.28 16.80
C GLU A 36 29.89 -23.61 15.47
N ARG A 37 29.92 -24.87 15.03
CA ARG A 37 29.11 -25.32 13.88
C ARG A 37 27.62 -25.16 14.12
N LYS A 38 27.12 -25.57 15.30
CA LYS A 38 25.70 -25.41 15.65
C LYS A 38 25.31 -23.93 15.70
N ARG A 39 26.15 -23.09 16.30
CA ARG A 39 25.92 -21.65 16.39
C ARG A 39 25.93 -20.99 15.01
N ARG A 40 26.88 -21.35 14.15
CA ARG A 40 26.95 -20.87 12.77
C ARG A 40 25.74 -21.30 11.97
N GLU A 41 25.35 -22.56 12.04
CA GLU A 41 24.17 -23.08 11.35
C GLU A 41 22.88 -22.37 11.81
N GLN A 42 22.74 -22.13 13.12
CA GLN A 42 21.61 -21.38 13.67
C GLN A 42 21.57 -19.93 13.16
N LEU A 43 22.73 -19.27 13.07
CA LEU A 43 22.83 -17.92 12.54
C LEU A 43 22.52 -17.87 11.04
N GLU A 44 23.04 -18.82 10.26
CA GLU A 44 22.75 -18.93 8.82
C GLU A 44 21.24 -19.16 8.57
N ARG A 45 20.59 -19.99 9.40
CA ARG A 45 19.12 -20.17 9.34
C ARG A 45 18.36 -18.88 9.62
N ARG A 46 18.70 -18.17 10.71
CA ARG A 46 18.07 -16.89 11.06
C ARG A 46 18.30 -15.83 10.00
N LEU A 47 19.51 -15.78 9.43
CA LEU A 47 19.84 -14.84 8.37
C LEU A 47 19.03 -15.12 7.11
N ASN A 48 18.92 -16.39 6.70
CA ASN A 48 18.07 -16.77 5.57
C ASN A 48 16.60 -16.42 5.83
N GLU A 49 16.08 -16.67 7.04
CA GLU A 49 14.72 -16.31 7.42
C GLU A 49 14.46 -14.80 7.29
N VAL A 50 15.36 -13.97 7.83
CA VAL A 50 15.27 -12.50 7.74
C VAL A 50 15.39 -12.01 6.30
N VAL A 51 16.27 -12.61 5.49
CA VAL A 51 16.41 -12.25 4.07
C VAL A 51 15.12 -12.57 3.30
N GLU A 52 14.52 -13.74 3.54
CA GLU A 52 13.27 -14.13 2.89
C GLU A 52 12.07 -13.31 3.39
N GLU A 53 12.03 -12.93 4.66
CA GLU A 53 11.05 -11.98 5.19
C GLU A 53 11.22 -10.59 4.58
N SER A 54 12.46 -10.10 4.49
CA SER A 54 12.77 -8.79 3.90
C SER A 54 12.36 -8.74 2.42
N LYS A 55 12.65 -9.79 1.64
CA LYS A 55 12.20 -9.90 0.24
C LYS A 55 10.68 -9.89 0.12
N ARG A 56 9.97 -10.63 0.97
CA ARG A 56 8.50 -10.66 0.98
C ARG A 56 7.92 -9.30 1.34
N ASN A 57 8.41 -8.67 2.41
CA ASN A 57 7.95 -7.35 2.84
C ASN A 57 8.23 -6.28 1.78
N ARG A 58 9.38 -6.35 1.11
CA ARG A 58 9.73 -5.44 0.02
C ARG A 58 8.76 -5.56 -1.16
N LYS A 59 8.45 -6.77 -1.60
CA LYS A 59 7.47 -7.00 -2.68
C LYS A 59 6.09 -6.45 -2.33
N ILE A 60 5.61 -6.72 -1.12
CA ILE A 60 4.32 -6.22 -0.63
C ILE A 60 4.31 -4.68 -0.61
N ALA A 61 5.39 -4.06 -0.11
CA ALA A 61 5.51 -2.61 -0.07
C ALA A 61 5.54 -2.00 -1.48
N GLU A 62 6.27 -2.60 -2.42
CA GLU A 62 6.34 -2.15 -3.81
C GLU A 62 5.01 -2.28 -4.54
N GLU A 63 4.26 -3.37 -4.33
CA GLU A 63 2.91 -3.55 -4.87
C GLU A 63 1.91 -2.56 -4.26
N ALA A 64 1.99 -2.31 -2.95
CA ALA A 64 1.17 -1.32 -2.27
C ALA A 64 1.47 0.10 -2.79
N GLU A 65 2.74 0.47 -2.93
CA GLU A 65 3.16 1.76 -3.47
C GLU A 65 2.70 1.95 -4.92
N ARG A 66 2.92 0.94 -5.78
CA ARG A 66 2.44 0.95 -7.17
C ARG A 66 0.92 1.12 -7.22
N SER A 67 0.17 0.32 -6.47
CA SER A 67 -1.29 0.38 -6.51
C SER A 67 -1.83 1.71 -5.98
N SER A 68 -1.20 2.27 -4.95
CA SER A 68 -1.52 3.61 -4.42
C SER A 68 -1.24 4.70 -5.46
N SER A 69 -0.07 4.68 -6.09
CA SER A 69 0.31 5.66 -7.12
C SER A 69 -0.63 5.63 -8.31
N VAL A 70 -1.03 4.44 -8.79
CA VAL A 70 -1.95 4.31 -9.94
C VAL A 70 -3.35 4.80 -9.57
N ARG A 71 -3.87 4.45 -8.39
CA ARG A 71 -5.17 4.93 -7.92
C ARG A 71 -5.18 6.45 -7.74
N ALA A 72 -4.10 7.04 -7.22
CA ALA A 72 -3.98 8.49 -7.07
C ALA A 72 -4.01 9.21 -8.42
N GLU A 73 -3.34 8.69 -9.45
CA GLU A 73 -3.39 9.26 -10.80
C GLU A 73 -4.78 9.08 -11.45
N LEU A 74 -5.43 7.93 -11.30
CA LEU A 74 -6.82 7.71 -11.76
C LEU A 74 -7.79 8.69 -11.10
N GLN A 75 -7.65 8.92 -9.79
CA GLN A 75 -8.43 9.91 -9.05
C GLN A 75 -8.19 11.32 -9.58
N ARG A 76 -6.94 11.67 -9.87
CA ARG A 76 -6.57 12.97 -10.45
C ARG A 76 -7.19 13.19 -11.84
N LEU A 77 -7.33 12.14 -12.63
CA LEU A 77 -8.01 12.17 -13.93
C LEU A 77 -9.55 12.25 -13.81
N GLY A 78 -10.09 12.18 -12.59
CA GLY A 78 -11.52 12.33 -12.33
C GLY A 78 -12.31 11.04 -12.58
N VAL A 79 -11.67 9.88 -12.51
CA VAL A 79 -12.34 8.58 -12.65
C VAL A 79 -13.30 8.35 -11.48
N ALA A 80 -14.57 8.06 -11.79
CA ALA A 80 -15.60 7.75 -10.80
C ALA A 80 -15.46 6.33 -10.23
N LYS A 81 -15.08 5.36 -11.06
CA LYS A 81 -14.96 3.93 -10.70
C LYS A 81 -13.49 3.51 -10.63
N ILE A 82 -12.77 4.03 -9.63
CA ILE A 82 -11.31 3.87 -9.50
C ILE A 82 -10.90 2.39 -9.44
N ASP A 83 -11.60 1.56 -8.67
CA ASP A 83 -11.23 0.15 -8.51
C ASP A 83 -11.40 -0.67 -9.79
N LEU A 84 -12.41 -0.33 -10.61
CA LEU A 84 -12.65 -1.00 -11.89
C LEU A 84 -11.60 -0.58 -12.93
N ALA A 85 -11.31 0.72 -13.01
CA ALA A 85 -10.25 1.24 -13.87
C ALA A 85 -8.88 0.67 -13.47
N PHE A 86 -8.57 0.62 -12.17
CA PHE A 86 -7.35 0.04 -11.64
C PHE A 86 -7.17 -1.42 -12.07
N LYS A 87 -8.23 -2.24 -11.95
CA LYS A 87 -8.19 -3.64 -12.41
C LYS A 87 -7.92 -3.79 -13.91
N ALA A 88 -8.39 -2.86 -14.73
CA ALA A 88 -8.17 -2.91 -16.18
C ALA A 88 -6.73 -2.53 -16.57
N VAL A 89 -6.09 -1.64 -15.80
CA VAL A 89 -4.78 -1.08 -16.15
C VAL A 89 -3.61 -1.67 -15.38
N GLN A 90 -3.86 -2.30 -14.22
CA GLN A 90 -2.81 -2.76 -13.31
C GLN A 90 -1.80 -3.65 -14.02
N ASP A 91 -2.23 -4.62 -14.84
CA ASP A 91 -1.35 -5.64 -15.42
C ASP A 91 -0.31 -5.07 -16.40
N GLY A 92 -0.63 -3.92 -17.02
CA GLY A 92 0.29 -3.22 -17.93
C GLY A 92 1.33 -2.35 -17.22
N ILE A 93 1.19 -2.07 -15.93
CA ILE A 93 2.06 -1.13 -15.21
C ILE A 93 3.18 -1.88 -14.49
N VAL A 94 4.43 -1.54 -14.75
CA VAL A 94 5.63 -2.17 -14.18
C VAL A 94 6.57 -1.12 -13.59
N ARG A 95 7.37 -1.53 -12.59
CA ARG A 95 8.46 -0.71 -12.05
C ARG A 95 9.74 -1.01 -12.82
N THR A 96 10.37 0.03 -13.35
CA THR A 96 11.68 -0.03 -14.02
C THR A 96 12.81 -0.22 -13.00
N GLU A 97 13.99 -0.61 -13.46
CA GLU A 97 15.20 -0.72 -12.62
C GLU A 97 15.56 0.59 -11.93
N ASP A 98 15.27 1.73 -12.57
CA ASP A 98 15.41 3.08 -12.03
C ASP A 98 14.36 3.45 -10.97
N GLY A 99 13.44 2.54 -10.65
CA GLY A 99 12.40 2.71 -9.65
C GLY A 99 11.17 3.51 -10.11
N ARG A 100 11.12 3.92 -11.39
CA ARG A 100 9.97 4.64 -11.97
C ARG A 100 8.88 3.68 -12.42
N LEU A 101 7.62 4.08 -12.28
CA LEU A 101 6.49 3.32 -12.81
C LEU A 101 6.27 3.68 -14.28
N VAL A 102 6.23 2.68 -15.14
CA VAL A 102 5.95 2.80 -16.57
C VAL A 102 4.86 1.81 -16.97
N ALA A 103 4.09 2.12 -17.99
CA ALA A 103 3.17 1.21 -18.63
C ALA A 103 3.88 0.52 -19.80
N ARG A 104 3.85 -0.81 -19.84
CA ARG A 104 4.34 -1.61 -20.95
C ARG A 104 3.20 -1.82 -21.93
N SER A 105 3.36 -1.24 -23.11
CA SER A 105 2.42 -1.36 -24.23
C SER A 105 3.12 -1.98 -25.44
N GLU A 106 2.36 -2.34 -26.48
CA GLU A 106 2.91 -2.88 -27.72
C GLU A 106 3.86 -1.89 -28.44
N SER A 107 3.66 -0.60 -28.23
CA SER A 107 4.50 0.48 -28.79
C SER A 107 5.72 0.82 -27.92
N GLY A 108 5.89 0.16 -26.78
CA GLY A 108 7.01 0.35 -25.86
C GLY A 108 6.60 0.76 -24.45
N GLU A 109 7.57 1.32 -23.71
CA GLU A 109 7.37 1.82 -22.35
C GLU A 109 6.90 3.27 -22.38
N LEU A 110 5.77 3.53 -21.72
CA LEU A 110 5.16 4.85 -21.61
C LEU A 110 5.13 5.28 -20.13
N PRO A 111 5.25 6.57 -19.82
CA PRO A 111 4.99 7.05 -18.47
C PRO A 111 3.57 6.69 -18.03
N VAL A 112 3.40 6.25 -16.78
CA VAL A 112 2.08 5.85 -16.26
C VAL A 112 1.04 6.95 -16.40
N LYS A 113 1.43 8.22 -16.24
CA LYS A 113 0.52 9.37 -16.40
C LYS A 113 -0.07 9.44 -17.79
N ASP A 114 0.77 9.31 -18.81
CA ASP A 114 0.35 9.43 -20.20
C ASP A 114 -0.51 8.24 -20.61
N TYR A 115 -0.13 7.05 -20.14
CA TYR A 115 -0.91 5.83 -20.35
C TYR A 115 -2.30 5.90 -19.71
N LEU A 116 -2.41 6.35 -18.46
CA LEU A 116 -3.70 6.49 -17.78
C LEU A 116 -4.56 7.60 -18.40
N ALA A 117 -3.95 8.69 -18.87
CA ALA A 117 -4.67 9.75 -19.57
C ALA A 117 -5.27 9.25 -20.90
N ALA A 118 -4.50 8.50 -21.68
CA ALA A 118 -4.98 7.85 -22.90
C ALA A 118 -6.12 6.85 -22.57
N PHE A 119 -5.92 6.00 -21.56
CA PHE A 119 -6.94 5.04 -21.13
C PHE A 119 -8.27 5.72 -20.75
N VAL A 120 -8.23 6.79 -19.96
CA VAL A 120 -9.46 7.51 -19.55
C VAL A 120 -10.11 8.25 -20.72
N SER A 121 -9.32 8.74 -21.68
CA SER A 121 -9.84 9.36 -22.91
C SER A 121 -10.56 8.35 -23.80
N ASP A 122 -10.00 7.14 -23.93
CA ASP A 122 -10.57 6.07 -24.74
C ASP A 122 -11.79 5.41 -24.07
N ASN A 123 -11.89 5.54 -22.75
CA ASN A 123 -12.93 4.91 -21.93
C ASN A 123 -13.67 5.97 -21.07
N PRO A 124 -14.49 6.85 -21.69
CA PRO A 124 -15.20 7.91 -20.98
C PRO A 124 -16.25 7.38 -20.00
N GLU A 125 -16.62 6.10 -20.03
CA GLU A 125 -17.53 5.46 -19.08
C GLU A 125 -16.98 5.41 -17.64
N PHE A 126 -15.66 5.60 -17.49
CA PHE A 126 -15.03 5.74 -16.19
C PHE A 126 -15.17 7.15 -15.62
N LEU A 127 -15.48 8.15 -16.45
CA LEU A 127 -15.73 9.50 -16.00
C LEU A 127 -17.17 9.65 -15.47
N PRO A 128 -17.41 10.54 -14.50
CA PRO A 128 -18.75 10.93 -14.10
C PRO A 128 -19.54 11.39 -15.33
N ALA A 129 -20.82 11.02 -15.40
CA ALA A 129 -21.71 11.49 -16.44
C ALA A 129 -21.72 13.03 -16.43
N ARG A 130 -21.06 13.63 -17.41
CA ARG A 130 -21.13 15.07 -17.64
C ARG A 130 -22.39 15.30 -18.43
N ILE A 131 -23.45 15.73 -17.74
CA ILE A 131 -24.65 16.23 -18.39
C ILE A 131 -24.18 17.44 -19.20
N ALA A 132 -24.13 17.31 -20.53
CA ALA A 132 -23.78 18.40 -21.43
C ALA A 132 -24.93 19.42 -21.41
N GLY A 133 -24.98 20.25 -20.37
CA GLY A 133 -26.01 21.26 -20.17
C GLY A 133 -26.26 21.52 -18.69
N GLY A 134 -25.68 22.59 -18.15
CA GLY A 134 -26.05 23.08 -16.83
C GLY A 134 -25.01 24.00 -16.23
N SER A 135 -25.24 25.32 -16.33
CA SER A 135 -24.68 26.28 -15.39
C SER A 135 -24.92 25.81 -13.95
N GLY A 136 -23.92 26.02 -13.09
CA GLY A 136 -23.74 25.31 -11.83
C GLY A 136 -24.98 25.18 -10.94
N MET A 137 -25.26 23.96 -10.50
CA MET A 137 -25.98 23.69 -9.26
C MET A 137 -25.33 22.52 -8.55
N THR A 138 -24.84 22.81 -7.35
CA THR A 138 -24.26 21.87 -6.39
C THR A 138 -25.29 20.84 -5.92
N SER A 139 -24.78 19.67 -5.57
CA SER A 139 -25.47 18.50 -5.02
C SER A 139 -26.66 18.76 -4.09
N GLY A 140 -27.71 17.98 -4.30
CA GLY A 140 -28.44 17.35 -3.20
C GLY A 140 -29.53 18.14 -2.49
N LEU A 141 -30.57 18.60 -3.20
CA LEU A 141 -31.93 18.69 -2.66
C LEU A 141 -32.93 18.56 -3.83
N LYS A 142 -34.03 17.86 -3.56
CA LYS A 142 -35.15 17.61 -4.47
C LYS A 142 -35.49 18.90 -5.26
N ALA A 143 -35.47 18.81 -6.59
CA ALA A 143 -35.62 19.96 -7.48
C ALA A 143 -36.84 20.84 -7.12
N PRO A 144 -36.70 22.17 -7.07
CA PRO A 144 -37.86 23.04 -7.01
C PRO A 144 -38.58 23.01 -8.37
N MET A 145 -39.91 22.99 -8.34
CA MET A 145 -40.73 23.18 -9.55
C MET A 145 -40.36 24.50 -10.25
N PRO A 146 -40.35 24.53 -11.59
CA PRO A 146 -40.06 25.76 -12.34
C PRO A 146 -41.19 26.78 -12.12
N GLY A 147 -40.84 27.98 -11.65
CA GLY A 147 -41.74 29.14 -11.61
C GLY A 147 -42.03 29.77 -10.25
N ARG A 148 -41.40 29.34 -9.15
CA ARG A 148 -41.53 30.00 -7.83
C ARG A 148 -40.16 30.35 -7.26
N GLU A 149 -39.85 31.64 -7.18
CA GLU A 149 -38.71 32.15 -6.41
C GLU A 149 -38.83 31.65 -4.97
N GLY A 150 -37.83 30.91 -4.51
CA GLY A 150 -37.74 30.46 -3.13
C GLY A 150 -37.60 31.65 -2.19
N VAL A 151 -38.14 31.51 -0.98
CA VAL A 151 -37.99 32.51 0.06
C VAL A 151 -36.59 32.37 0.67
N ASP A 152 -35.76 33.41 0.54
CA ASP A 152 -34.44 33.48 1.19
C ASP A 152 -34.60 33.65 2.71
N ILE A 153 -34.09 32.68 3.48
CA ILE A 153 -34.19 32.65 4.95
C ILE A 153 -33.52 33.89 5.59
N GLU A 154 -32.44 34.40 5.00
CA GLU A 154 -31.70 35.58 5.51
C GLU A 154 -32.48 36.91 5.39
N ARG A 155 -33.56 36.92 4.60
CA ARG A 155 -34.43 38.09 4.39
C ARG A 155 -35.60 38.14 5.37
N ILE A 156 -35.84 37.07 6.14
CA ILE A 156 -36.92 37.02 7.13
C ILE A 156 -36.52 37.91 8.32
N ARG A 157 -37.09 39.13 8.38
CA ARG A 157 -36.85 40.09 9.45
C ARG A 157 -38.15 40.74 9.93
N PRO A 158 -38.26 41.12 11.22
CA PRO A 158 -39.35 41.93 11.71
C PRO A 158 -39.37 43.28 10.97
N GLY A 159 -40.46 43.60 10.26
CA GLY A 159 -40.57 44.81 9.42
C GLY A 159 -40.62 44.56 7.90
N MET A 160 -40.66 43.29 7.47
CA MET A 160 -40.93 42.92 6.07
C MET A 160 -42.32 43.39 5.58
N SER A 161 -42.50 43.50 4.26
CA SER A 161 -43.79 43.86 3.68
C SER A 161 -44.85 42.78 3.94
N ALA A 162 -46.12 43.17 4.03
CA ALA A 162 -47.21 42.24 4.33
C ALA A 162 -47.33 41.10 3.30
N ASP A 163 -47.07 41.41 2.02
CA ASP A 163 -47.11 40.43 0.93
C ASP A 163 -45.98 39.42 1.01
N GLU A 164 -44.76 39.86 1.37
CA GLU A 164 -43.63 38.95 1.60
C GLU A 164 -43.90 38.06 2.82
N MET A 165 -44.52 38.61 3.87
CA MET A 165 -44.82 37.85 5.10
C MET A 165 -45.82 36.74 4.83
N GLN A 166 -46.78 37.00 3.96
CA GLN A 166 -47.75 36.01 3.52
C GLN A 166 -47.08 34.87 2.73
N ARG A 167 -46.14 35.19 1.84
CA ARG A 167 -45.37 34.18 1.09
C ARG A 167 -44.51 33.30 1.99
N VAL A 168 -43.86 33.89 3.00
CA VAL A 168 -43.10 33.14 4.02
C VAL A 168 -44.03 32.17 4.77
N ARG A 169 -45.22 32.62 5.18
CA ARG A 169 -46.20 31.79 5.88
C ARG A 169 -46.68 30.60 5.04
N GLU A 170 -46.99 30.83 3.77
CA GLU A 170 -47.38 29.76 2.83
C GLU A 170 -46.27 28.71 2.68
N GLU A 171 -45.01 29.16 2.61
CA GLU A 171 -43.86 28.27 2.47
C GLU A 171 -43.62 27.44 3.75
N ILE A 172 -43.76 28.05 4.93
CA ILE A 172 -43.68 27.35 6.22
C ILE A 172 -44.76 26.26 6.32
N VAL A 173 -46.00 26.57 5.93
CA VAL A 173 -47.10 25.59 5.93
C VAL A 173 -46.81 24.43 4.96
N ARG A 174 -46.24 24.73 3.79
CA ARG A 174 -45.84 23.71 2.82
C ARG A 174 -44.75 22.79 3.37
N VAL A 175 -43.71 23.35 3.97
CA VAL A 175 -42.63 22.56 4.58
C VAL A 175 -43.15 21.72 5.74
N ALA A 176 -43.96 22.30 6.63
CA ALA A 176 -44.56 21.60 7.76
C ALA A 176 -45.47 20.44 7.32
N SER A 177 -46.26 20.64 6.27
CA SER A 177 -47.12 19.59 5.72
C SER A 177 -46.33 18.48 5.02
N GLN A 178 -45.19 18.79 4.41
CA GLN A 178 -44.28 17.78 3.84
C GLN A 178 -43.57 16.97 4.92
N THR A 179 -43.15 17.58 6.04
CA THR A 179 -42.55 16.86 7.16
C THR A 179 -43.56 16.01 7.94
N LEU A 180 -44.81 16.46 8.09
CA LEU A 180 -45.86 15.66 8.74
C LEU A 180 -46.35 14.47 7.90
N ARG A 181 -46.29 14.54 6.57
CA ARG A 181 -46.68 13.43 5.67
C ARG A 181 -45.61 12.34 5.54
N GLY A 182 -44.42 12.56 6.10
CA GLY A 182 -43.26 11.67 6.02
C GLY A 182 -42.97 10.88 7.30
N LEU A 183 -43.91 10.84 8.25
CA LEU A 183 -43.94 9.95 9.41
C LEU A 183 -44.95 8.83 9.19
#